data_AF-A0A6Q2Z4K8-F1
#
_entry.id   AF-A0A6Q2Z4K8-F1
#
_cell.length_a   1.000
_cell.length_b   1.000
_cell.length_c   1.000
_cell.angle_alpha   90.00
_cell.angle_beta   90.00
_cell.angle_gamma   90.00
#
_symmetry.space_group_name_H-M   'P 1'
#
loop_
_entity.id
_entity.type
_entity.pdbx_description
1 polymer ?
#
loop_
_entity_poly.entity_id
_entity_poly.type
_entity_poly.pdbx_seq_one_letter_code
_entity_poly.pdbx_strand_id
1 'polypeptide(L)'
;MVASLIGSDYGSLYQPAVGKTFMNTGKQQKPVLTGQRFKTRKRDEKERFEPTIFRDTIVLGLNEAGGDLDAVAKFLDVTGSRLDYRRYADTLFDILIAGSMLAPGGTRIDEGDKSKVTEHCVFTAEQDHASLRRYAQVFNKLIRRYKYLQNAFEEEIKKLLLFLKAFSESEQTKLAMLTGILLANGTLPPPILTSLFSDNVVKEGISASFAVKMFKAWISEKDASAVTLALRKANLDKKLLELFPVNKQNVEHFSKYFNEAGLKELSDFMRVQQSQGTRKELQKELQERLSQNSPIREMVAYVKEEMKRSDLQEQAVIGLLWNILMNAVEWNKKEELVTEQALKHLKHYAPLLAAFSTQGQSELVLLLRIQEYCYDNIHFMKSFSKIVVLFYKADVLSEEAILRWYKDPHTTKGKGVFVDQMKKFVEWLQNAEEESESEGEED
;
A
#
# COMPACT_ATOMS: atom_id res chain seq x y z
N MET A 1 -59.25 8.82 -7.52
CA MET A 1 -60.59 9.36 -7.82
C MET A 1 -60.42 10.77 -8.39
N VAL A 2 -60.44 10.86 -9.74
CA VAL A 2 -61.04 11.95 -10.56
C VAL A 2 -60.33 13.32 -10.58
N ALA A 3 -60.13 14.04 -11.69
CA ALA A 3 -60.12 13.78 -13.14
C ALA A 3 -59.61 15.06 -13.87
N SER A 4 -59.09 14.84 -15.09
CA SER A 4 -59.12 15.67 -16.31
C SER A 4 -59.43 17.18 -16.28
N LEU A 5 -58.74 17.93 -17.15
CA LEU A 5 -59.43 18.69 -18.22
C LEU A 5 -58.49 18.93 -19.43
N ILE A 6 -59.04 18.60 -20.60
CA ILE A 6 -58.54 18.80 -21.97
C ILE A 6 -59.12 20.13 -22.47
N GLY A 7 -58.42 20.84 -23.36
CA GLY A 7 -59.03 21.95 -24.10
C GLY A 7 -58.10 22.57 -25.16
N SER A 8 -58.32 22.16 -26.40
CA SER A 8 -57.74 22.65 -27.65
C SER A 8 -58.62 23.72 -28.31
N ASP A 9 -58.04 24.73 -28.94
CA ASP A 9 -58.65 25.59 -30.00
C ASP A 9 -57.53 26.04 -30.96
N TYR A 10 -57.55 25.66 -32.25
CA TYR A 10 -58.20 26.32 -33.41
C TYR A 10 -57.86 27.83 -33.52
N GLY A 11 -57.34 28.39 -34.63
CA GLY A 11 -57.00 27.92 -35.96
C GLY A 11 -56.74 29.12 -36.91
N SER A 12 -56.19 28.82 -38.10
CA SER A 12 -56.44 29.50 -39.40
C SER A 12 -56.00 30.98 -39.55
N LEU A 13 -55.59 31.57 -40.67
CA LEU A 13 -55.63 31.35 -42.12
C LEU A 13 -54.45 32.16 -42.73
N TYR A 14 -53.84 31.71 -43.84
CA TYR A 14 -53.64 32.46 -45.10
C TYR A 14 -52.67 31.69 -46.03
N GLN A 15 -53.24 31.24 -47.15
CA GLN A 15 -52.61 30.78 -48.41
C GLN A 15 -53.09 31.75 -49.51
N PRO A 16 -52.72 31.63 -50.81
CA PRO A 16 -51.48 31.21 -51.50
C PRO A 16 -51.06 32.31 -52.53
N ALA A 17 -50.06 32.21 -53.43
CA ALA A 17 -50.11 31.40 -54.67
C ALA A 17 -48.91 31.64 -55.64
N VAL A 18 -48.70 30.61 -56.48
CA VAL A 18 -48.12 30.56 -57.85
C VAL A 18 -46.60 30.66 -58.09
N GLY A 19 -45.97 29.48 -58.21
CA GLY A 19 -45.51 28.91 -59.50
C GLY A 19 -44.41 29.60 -60.32
N LYS A 20 -43.27 28.89 -60.51
CA LYS A 20 -42.55 28.77 -61.79
C LYS A 20 -41.50 27.64 -61.75
N THR A 21 -41.76 26.60 -62.52
CA THR A 21 -40.85 25.53 -62.94
C THR A 21 -39.91 26.06 -64.01
N PHE A 22 -38.58 25.83 -63.95
CA PHE A 22 -37.72 25.78 -65.14
C PHE A 22 -36.44 24.93 -64.91
N MET A 23 -36.39 23.83 -65.68
CA MET A 23 -35.26 23.23 -66.42
C MET A 23 -33.96 22.80 -65.71
N ASN A 24 -33.83 21.48 -65.62
CA ASN A 24 -32.59 20.72 -65.49
C ASN A 24 -31.90 20.62 -66.87
N THR A 25 -30.72 21.22 -67.04
CA THR A 25 -29.90 21.09 -68.26
C THR A 25 -28.44 20.80 -67.92
N GLY A 26 -27.90 19.77 -68.56
CA GLY A 26 -26.51 19.69 -69.04
C GLY A 26 -25.39 19.59 -68.00
N LYS A 27 -24.83 18.37 -67.86
CA LYS A 27 -23.48 18.14 -67.33
C LYS A 27 -22.46 19.05 -68.05
N GLN A 28 -21.92 20.05 -67.37
CA GLN A 28 -20.68 20.70 -67.80
C GLN A 28 -19.48 19.93 -67.24
N GLN A 29 -18.72 19.28 -68.14
CA GLN A 29 -17.40 18.74 -67.82
C GLN A 29 -16.45 19.92 -67.58
N LYS A 30 -15.81 19.95 -66.40
CA LYS A 30 -14.73 20.88 -66.08
C LYS A 30 -13.47 20.49 -66.86
N PRO A 31 -12.65 21.47 -67.29
CA PRO A 31 -11.50 21.22 -68.15
C PRO A 31 -10.47 20.30 -67.47
N VAL A 32 -10.00 19.31 -68.21
CA VAL A 32 -8.93 18.39 -67.77
C VAL A 32 -7.59 19.11 -67.86
N LEU A 33 -6.96 19.35 -66.72
CA LEU A 33 -5.55 19.76 -66.65
C LEU A 33 -4.68 18.59 -67.09
N THR A 34 -4.34 18.57 -68.37
CA THR A 34 -3.28 17.73 -68.92
C THR A 34 -1.92 18.29 -68.46
N GLY A 35 -1.10 17.46 -67.82
CA GLY A 35 0.34 17.73 -67.71
C GLY A 35 0.96 17.88 -66.32
N GLN A 36 0.31 17.52 -65.20
CA GLN A 36 0.99 17.45 -63.90
C GLN A 36 0.88 16.04 -63.30
N ARG A 37 2.01 15.31 -63.29
CA ARG A 37 2.15 14.05 -62.54
C ARG A 37 1.94 14.34 -61.05
N PHE A 38 0.71 14.16 -60.58
CA PHE A 38 0.45 14.04 -59.15
C PHE A 38 1.08 12.73 -58.67
N LYS A 39 2.27 12.82 -58.04
CA LYS A 39 2.73 11.77 -57.13
C LYS A 39 1.74 11.75 -55.97
N THR A 40 0.80 10.81 -56.00
CA THR A 40 0.02 10.41 -54.84
C THR A 40 1.01 10.16 -53.69
N ARG A 41 0.95 11.00 -52.65
CA ARG A 41 1.65 10.72 -51.40
C ARG A 41 1.00 9.46 -50.81
N LYS A 42 1.82 8.45 -50.48
CA LYS A 42 1.48 7.30 -49.64
C LYS A 42 0.92 7.80 -48.30
N ARG A 43 -0.36 8.17 -48.25
CA ARG A 43 -1.03 8.56 -47.02
C ARG A 43 -2.20 7.59 -46.81
N ASP A 44 -1.99 6.72 -45.84
CA ASP A 44 -2.99 6.01 -45.05
C ASP A 44 -3.80 4.90 -45.75
N GLU A 45 -3.13 3.85 -46.23
CA GLU A 45 -3.69 2.51 -45.99
C GLU A 45 -3.59 2.27 -44.47
N LYS A 46 -4.69 2.49 -43.74
CA LYS A 46 -4.81 1.89 -42.40
C LYS A 46 -4.74 0.38 -42.61
N GLU A 47 -3.57 -0.21 -42.36
CA GLU A 47 -3.42 -1.66 -42.30
C GLU A 47 -4.62 -2.23 -41.53
N ARG A 48 -5.30 -3.22 -42.09
CA ARG A 48 -6.52 -3.78 -41.47
C ARG A 48 -6.15 -4.45 -40.14
N PHE A 49 -6.97 -4.25 -39.11
CA PHE A 49 -6.75 -4.91 -37.82
C PHE A 49 -7.22 -6.36 -37.93
N GLU A 50 -6.28 -7.30 -37.97
CA GLU A 50 -6.54 -8.72 -38.22
C GLU A 50 -5.94 -9.60 -37.11
N PRO A 51 -6.51 -9.54 -35.89
CA PRO A 51 -5.97 -10.25 -34.73
C PRO A 51 -5.99 -11.78 -34.88
N THR A 52 -6.90 -12.32 -35.68
CA THR A 52 -6.96 -13.77 -35.95
C THR A 52 -5.78 -14.23 -36.80
N ILE A 53 -5.37 -13.46 -37.81
CA ILE A 53 -4.20 -13.78 -38.65
C ILE A 53 -2.92 -13.66 -37.84
N PHE A 54 -2.84 -12.64 -36.97
CA PHE A 54 -1.75 -12.51 -36.01
C PHE A 54 -1.69 -13.72 -35.07
N ARG A 55 -2.82 -14.11 -34.47
CA ARG A 55 -2.93 -15.31 -33.61
C ARG A 55 -2.42 -16.54 -34.33
N ASP A 56 -2.93 -16.83 -35.53
CA ASP A 56 -2.60 -18.05 -36.27
C ASP A 56 -1.09 -18.15 -36.53
N THR A 57 -0.45 -17.01 -36.82
CA THR A 57 1.01 -16.92 -37.01
C THR A 57 1.78 -17.20 -35.72
N ILE A 58 1.34 -16.63 -34.59
CA ILE A 58 1.99 -16.84 -33.29
C ILE A 58 1.80 -18.28 -32.82
N VAL A 59 0.58 -18.81 -32.88
CA VAL A 59 0.25 -20.18 -32.46
C VAL A 59 1.04 -21.20 -33.26
N LEU A 60 1.13 -21.04 -34.59
CA LEU A 60 1.93 -21.93 -35.43
C LEU A 60 3.40 -21.95 -34.98
N GLY A 61 4.02 -20.79 -34.80
CA GLY A 61 5.43 -20.71 -34.41
C GLY A 61 5.70 -21.23 -32.99
N LEU A 62 4.76 -21.07 -32.06
CA LEU A 62 4.86 -21.66 -30.72
C LEU A 62 4.76 -23.20 -30.78
N ASN A 63 3.84 -23.73 -31.59
CA ASN A 63 3.69 -25.18 -31.79
C ASN A 63 4.90 -25.80 -32.50
N GLU A 64 5.55 -25.08 -33.43
CA GLU A 64 6.81 -25.50 -34.04
C GLU A 64 7.99 -25.47 -33.07
N ALA A 65 8.05 -24.49 -32.16
CA ALA A 65 9.07 -24.39 -31.12
C ALA A 65 8.92 -25.47 -30.04
N GLY A 66 7.70 -25.96 -29.82
CA GLY A 66 7.44 -27.02 -28.84
C GLY A 66 7.64 -26.55 -27.40
N GLY A 67 7.99 -27.49 -26.52
CA GLY A 67 8.30 -27.22 -25.11
C GLY A 67 9.65 -26.53 -24.85
N ASP A 68 10.42 -26.19 -25.88
CA ASP A 68 11.70 -25.49 -25.75
C ASP A 68 11.48 -23.98 -25.61
N LEU A 69 11.54 -23.50 -24.36
CA LEU A 69 11.33 -22.09 -24.05
C LEU A 69 12.43 -21.15 -24.58
N ASP A 70 13.63 -21.66 -24.88
CA ASP A 70 14.66 -20.87 -25.56
C ASP A 70 14.34 -20.72 -27.06
N ALA A 71 13.83 -21.78 -27.68
CA ALA A 71 13.30 -21.71 -29.04
C ALA A 71 12.09 -20.76 -29.13
N VAL A 72 11.17 -20.81 -28.16
CA VAL A 72 10.04 -19.87 -28.05
C VAL A 72 10.55 -18.42 -27.94
N ALA A 73 11.49 -18.15 -27.04
CA ALA A 73 12.04 -16.80 -26.88
C ALA A 73 12.72 -16.28 -28.15
N LYS A 74 13.46 -17.16 -28.85
CA LYS A 74 14.11 -16.83 -30.14
C LYS A 74 13.08 -16.57 -31.23
N PHE A 75 12.03 -17.38 -31.34
CA PHE A 75 10.93 -17.16 -32.26
C PHE A 75 10.28 -15.80 -32.02
N LEU A 76 9.96 -15.47 -30.76
CA LEU A 76 9.32 -14.21 -30.43
C LEU A 76 10.20 -12.97 -30.75
N ASP A 77 11.52 -13.06 -30.56
CA ASP A 77 12.47 -11.99 -30.95
C ASP A 77 12.60 -11.85 -32.48
N VAL A 78 12.67 -12.95 -33.23
CA VAL A 78 12.75 -12.84 -34.69
C VAL A 78 11.44 -12.30 -35.27
N THR A 79 10.31 -12.86 -34.83
CA THR A 79 8.99 -12.54 -35.35
C THR A 79 8.52 -11.14 -34.96
N GLY A 80 8.90 -10.63 -33.80
CA GLY A 80 8.55 -9.27 -33.37
C GLY A 80 9.18 -8.14 -34.18
N SER A 81 10.19 -8.46 -35.00
CA SER A 81 10.73 -7.52 -35.99
C SER A 81 9.89 -7.44 -37.28
N ARG A 82 9.01 -8.43 -37.48
CA ARG A 82 8.19 -8.60 -38.69
C ARG A 82 6.71 -8.34 -38.44
N LEU A 83 6.22 -8.69 -37.25
CA LEU A 83 4.84 -8.46 -36.82
C LEU A 83 4.74 -7.25 -35.89
N ASP A 84 3.63 -6.54 -35.96
CA ASP A 84 3.36 -5.40 -35.09
C ASP A 84 2.84 -5.85 -33.71
N TYR A 85 3.76 -6.23 -32.83
CA TYR A 85 3.40 -6.60 -31.46
C TYR A 85 2.75 -5.47 -30.68
N ARG A 86 3.02 -4.19 -31.00
CA ARG A 86 2.41 -3.07 -30.28
C ARG A 86 0.90 -3.04 -30.54
N ARG A 87 0.51 -3.30 -31.77
CA ARG A 87 -0.89 -3.30 -32.20
C ARG A 87 -1.66 -4.52 -31.70
N TYR A 88 -0.99 -5.67 -31.60
CA TYR A 88 -1.61 -6.94 -31.22
C TYR A 88 -1.16 -7.43 -29.83
N ALA A 89 -0.76 -6.52 -28.94
CA ALA A 89 -0.19 -6.86 -27.65
C ALA A 89 -1.13 -7.73 -26.79
N ASP A 90 -2.41 -7.35 -26.70
CA ASP A 90 -3.44 -8.11 -25.97
C ASP A 90 -3.52 -9.55 -26.49
N THR A 91 -3.64 -9.72 -27.82
CA THR A 91 -3.68 -11.03 -28.48
C THR A 91 -2.39 -11.84 -28.24
N LEU A 92 -1.23 -11.18 -28.30
CA LEU A 92 0.06 -11.83 -28.05
C LEU A 92 0.11 -12.41 -26.63
N PHE A 93 -0.26 -11.61 -25.63
CA PHE A 93 -0.18 -12.01 -24.24
C PHE A 93 -1.29 -12.98 -23.83
N ASP A 94 -2.50 -12.87 -24.39
CA ASP A 94 -3.55 -13.88 -24.28
C ASP A 94 -3.01 -15.26 -24.70
N ILE A 95 -2.35 -15.35 -25.87
CA ILE A 95 -1.79 -16.61 -26.38
C ILE A 95 -0.65 -17.12 -25.50
N LEU A 96 0.29 -16.26 -25.12
CA LEU A 96 1.45 -16.68 -24.30
C LEU A 96 1.03 -17.18 -22.90
N ILE A 97 -0.05 -16.65 -22.34
CA ILE A 97 -0.51 -17.02 -21.01
C ILE A 97 -1.55 -18.14 -21.07
N ALA A 98 -2.62 -17.95 -21.84
CA ALA A 98 -3.79 -18.85 -21.86
C ALA A 98 -3.81 -19.86 -23.02
N GLY A 99 -2.89 -19.73 -23.98
CA GLY A 99 -2.77 -20.62 -25.15
C GLY A 99 -3.68 -20.26 -26.32
N SER A 100 -4.53 -19.25 -26.18
CA SER A 100 -5.50 -18.83 -27.19
C SER A 100 -5.85 -17.35 -27.00
N MET A 101 -6.63 -16.77 -27.93
CA MET A 101 -7.27 -15.48 -27.68
C MET A 101 -8.31 -15.59 -26.56
N LEU A 102 -8.49 -14.50 -25.81
CA LEU A 102 -9.53 -14.38 -24.79
C LEU A 102 -10.62 -13.40 -25.22
N ALA A 103 -11.87 -13.74 -24.96
CA ALA A 103 -12.99 -12.83 -25.08
C ALA A 103 -13.00 -11.86 -23.88
N PRO A 104 -13.73 -10.72 -23.98
CA PRO A 104 -14.01 -9.88 -22.81
C PRO A 104 -14.61 -10.73 -21.68
N GLY A 105 -13.97 -10.74 -20.52
CA GLY A 105 -14.34 -11.60 -19.38
C GLY A 105 -13.46 -12.84 -19.17
N GLY A 106 -12.49 -13.10 -20.03
CA GLY A 106 -11.45 -14.11 -19.82
C GLY A 106 -11.77 -15.52 -20.33
N THR A 107 -12.87 -15.71 -21.07
CA THR A 107 -13.18 -17.01 -21.69
C THR A 107 -12.36 -17.22 -22.97
N ARG A 108 -11.91 -18.44 -23.23
CA ARG A 108 -11.16 -18.78 -24.45
C ARG A 108 -12.04 -18.72 -25.68
N ILE A 109 -11.49 -18.17 -26.76
CA ILE A 109 -12.10 -18.17 -28.10
C ILE A 109 -11.52 -19.35 -28.89
N ASP A 110 -12.39 -20.04 -29.63
CA ASP A 110 -12.01 -21.12 -30.56
C ASP A 110 -11.28 -22.34 -29.91
N GLU A 111 -11.52 -22.62 -28.62
CA GLU A 111 -10.82 -23.66 -27.85
C GLU A 111 -10.91 -25.08 -28.46
N GLY A 112 -11.94 -25.37 -29.25
CA GLY A 112 -12.11 -26.65 -29.93
C GLY A 112 -11.29 -26.84 -31.21
N ASP A 113 -10.62 -25.79 -31.71
CA ASP A 113 -9.83 -25.82 -32.95
C ASP A 113 -8.33 -25.82 -32.63
N LYS A 114 -7.70 -27.00 -32.75
CA LYS A 114 -6.27 -27.20 -32.48
C LYS A 114 -5.34 -26.33 -33.32
N SER A 115 -5.80 -25.80 -34.45
CA SER A 115 -5.00 -24.90 -35.28
C SER A 115 -4.90 -23.48 -34.70
N LYS A 116 -5.77 -23.14 -33.74
CA LYS A 116 -5.90 -21.80 -33.15
C LYS A 116 -5.47 -21.71 -31.69
N VAL A 117 -5.02 -22.84 -31.12
CA VAL A 117 -4.55 -22.95 -29.75
C VAL A 117 -3.14 -23.54 -29.69
N THR A 118 -2.40 -23.21 -28.63
CA THR A 118 -1.10 -23.79 -28.34
C THR A 118 -1.05 -24.37 -26.93
N GLU A 119 -0.37 -25.50 -26.79
CA GLU A 119 -0.04 -26.09 -25.49
C GLU A 119 1.27 -25.55 -24.92
N HIS A 120 1.94 -24.61 -25.60
CA HIS A 120 3.19 -24.00 -25.16
C HIS A 120 2.96 -22.62 -24.56
N CYS A 121 2.10 -22.57 -23.54
CA CYS A 121 1.71 -21.37 -22.81
C CYS A 121 1.82 -21.58 -21.29
N VAL A 122 1.62 -20.51 -20.51
CA VAL A 122 1.74 -20.57 -19.04
C VAL A 122 0.70 -21.52 -18.43
N PHE A 123 -0.53 -21.54 -18.94
CA PHE A 123 -1.63 -22.30 -18.33
C PHE A 123 -1.49 -23.82 -18.49
N THR A 124 -0.72 -24.27 -19.47
CA THR A 124 -0.39 -25.67 -19.70
C THR A 124 0.95 -26.10 -19.07
N ALA A 125 1.75 -25.16 -18.56
CA ALA A 125 3.02 -25.45 -17.89
C ALA A 125 2.84 -26.34 -16.64
N GLU A 126 3.91 -27.02 -16.22
CA GLU A 126 3.92 -27.72 -14.93
C GLU A 126 3.71 -26.72 -13.78
N GLN A 127 2.90 -27.11 -12.77
CA GLN A 127 2.55 -26.24 -11.64
C GLN A 127 3.66 -26.25 -10.56
N ASP A 128 4.87 -25.91 -10.97
CA ASP A 128 6.03 -25.80 -10.08
C ASP A 128 6.79 -24.49 -10.33
N HIS A 129 7.60 -24.12 -9.34
CA HIS A 129 8.28 -22.83 -9.34
C HIS A 129 9.36 -22.72 -10.42
N ALA A 130 10.04 -23.84 -10.75
CA ALA A 130 11.12 -23.84 -11.73
C ALA A 130 10.57 -23.66 -13.16
N SER A 131 9.49 -24.36 -13.50
CA SER A 131 8.82 -24.22 -14.80
C SER A 131 8.30 -22.80 -15.01
N LEU A 132 7.61 -22.23 -14.01
CA LEU A 132 7.06 -20.88 -14.07
C LEU A 132 8.15 -19.81 -14.14
N ARG A 133 9.30 -20.04 -13.49
CA ARG A 133 10.48 -19.18 -13.62
C ARG A 133 11.02 -19.15 -15.05
N ARG A 134 11.02 -20.28 -15.78
CA ARG A 134 11.45 -20.31 -17.19
C ARG A 134 10.49 -19.52 -18.08
N TYR A 135 9.17 -19.64 -17.89
CA TYR A 135 8.21 -18.78 -18.60
C TYR A 135 8.42 -17.30 -18.27
N ALA A 136 8.65 -16.95 -17.00
CA ALA A 136 8.96 -15.57 -16.61
C ALA A 136 10.21 -15.04 -17.35
N GLN A 137 11.22 -15.88 -17.60
CA GLN A 137 12.40 -15.49 -18.39
C GLN A 137 12.05 -15.19 -19.85
N VAL A 138 11.10 -15.90 -20.47
CA VAL A 138 10.60 -15.59 -21.82
C VAL A 138 10.00 -14.18 -21.84
N PHE A 139 9.11 -13.86 -20.90
CA PHE A 139 8.54 -12.51 -20.78
C PHE A 139 9.63 -11.46 -20.52
N ASN A 140 10.60 -11.74 -19.65
CA ASN A 140 11.71 -10.81 -19.38
C ASN A 140 12.53 -10.52 -20.63
N LYS A 141 12.89 -11.55 -21.41
CA LYS A 141 13.62 -11.41 -22.68
C LYS A 141 12.78 -10.58 -23.67
N LEU A 142 11.49 -10.91 -23.82
CA LEU A 142 10.57 -10.23 -24.72
C LEU A 142 10.40 -8.74 -24.38
N ILE A 143 10.09 -8.42 -23.12
CA ILE A 143 9.88 -7.04 -22.66
C ILE A 143 11.18 -6.23 -22.68
N ARG A 144 12.33 -6.84 -22.37
CA ARG A 144 13.63 -6.16 -22.49
C ARG A 144 13.95 -5.81 -23.93
N ARG A 145 13.61 -6.69 -24.88
CA ARG A 145 13.83 -6.49 -26.32
C ARG A 145 12.87 -5.47 -26.91
N TYR A 146 11.59 -5.58 -26.57
CA TYR A 146 10.50 -4.73 -27.04
C TYR A 146 9.92 -3.92 -25.90
N LYS A 147 10.70 -2.94 -25.42
CA LYS A 147 10.34 -2.15 -24.23
C LYS A 147 8.98 -1.45 -24.34
N TYR A 148 8.52 -1.14 -25.55
CA TYR A 148 7.20 -0.57 -25.80
C TYR A 148 6.03 -1.49 -25.40
N LEU A 149 6.26 -2.80 -25.24
CA LEU A 149 5.25 -3.75 -24.77
C LEU A 149 5.02 -3.72 -23.27
N GLN A 150 5.91 -3.07 -22.50
CA GLN A 150 5.84 -3.10 -21.04
C GLN A 150 4.47 -2.67 -20.50
N ASN A 151 3.95 -1.52 -20.96
CA ASN A 151 2.66 -1.03 -20.48
C ASN A 151 1.51 -1.93 -20.92
N ALA A 152 1.55 -2.45 -22.14
CA ALA A 152 0.51 -3.36 -22.63
C ALA A 152 0.51 -4.68 -21.84
N PHE A 153 1.69 -5.20 -21.50
CA PHE A 153 1.82 -6.38 -20.66
C PHE A 153 1.26 -6.14 -19.25
N GLU A 154 1.53 -4.96 -18.69
CA GLU A 154 1.04 -4.59 -17.38
C GLU A 154 -0.50 -4.48 -17.34
N GLU A 155 -1.10 -3.85 -18.35
CA GLU A 155 -2.56 -3.76 -18.49
C GLU A 155 -3.19 -5.13 -18.76
N GLU A 156 -2.53 -5.99 -19.54
CA GLU A 156 -3.00 -7.35 -19.78
C GLU A 156 -3.01 -8.17 -18.48
N ILE A 157 -1.94 -8.12 -17.69
CA ILE A 157 -1.93 -8.83 -16.39
C ILE A 157 -3.04 -8.28 -15.48
N LYS A 158 -3.26 -6.95 -15.42
CA LYS A 158 -4.38 -6.38 -14.67
C LYS A 158 -5.73 -6.93 -15.14
N LYS A 159 -5.94 -7.06 -16.45
CA LYS A 159 -7.15 -7.63 -17.07
C LYS A 159 -7.34 -9.09 -16.63
N LEU A 160 -6.29 -9.91 -16.70
CA LEU A 160 -6.34 -11.32 -16.28
C LEU A 160 -6.64 -11.47 -14.79
N LEU A 161 -6.07 -10.62 -13.93
CA LEU A 161 -6.35 -10.60 -12.49
C LEU A 161 -7.82 -10.24 -12.18
N LEU A 162 -8.45 -9.40 -13.00
CA LEU A 162 -9.90 -9.10 -12.87
C LEU A 162 -10.77 -10.29 -13.27
N PHE A 163 -10.29 -11.17 -14.17
CA PHE A 163 -11.04 -12.27 -14.75
C PHE A 163 -10.68 -13.64 -14.18
N LEU A 164 -10.06 -13.70 -12.99
CA LEU A 164 -9.64 -14.97 -12.38
C LEU A 164 -10.77 -16.01 -12.26
N LYS A 165 -12.03 -15.60 -12.14
CA LYS A 165 -13.20 -16.51 -12.13
C LYS A 165 -13.35 -17.35 -13.39
N ALA A 166 -12.86 -16.87 -14.53
CA ALA A 166 -12.93 -17.59 -15.79
C ALA A 166 -11.90 -18.72 -15.90
N PHE A 167 -10.92 -18.76 -14.98
CA PHE A 167 -9.82 -19.72 -14.98
C PHE A 167 -10.01 -20.78 -13.90
N SER A 168 -9.55 -21.99 -14.19
CA SER A 168 -9.48 -23.09 -13.22
C SER A 168 -8.51 -22.78 -12.07
N GLU A 169 -8.64 -23.50 -10.96
CA GLU A 169 -7.75 -23.30 -9.80
C GLU A 169 -6.27 -23.53 -10.13
N SER A 170 -5.97 -24.50 -11.00
CA SER A 170 -4.61 -24.76 -11.50
C SER A 170 -4.07 -23.57 -12.28
N GLU A 171 -4.86 -23.00 -13.18
CA GLU A 171 -4.47 -21.83 -13.99
C GLU A 171 -4.29 -20.58 -13.13
N GLN A 172 -5.21 -20.33 -12.18
CA GLN A 172 -5.07 -19.27 -11.18
C GLN A 172 -3.77 -19.43 -10.39
N THR A 173 -3.41 -20.66 -10.03
CA THR A 173 -2.17 -20.95 -9.30
C THR A 173 -0.93 -20.67 -10.13
N LYS A 174 -0.90 -21.10 -11.40
CA LYS A 174 0.19 -20.81 -12.34
C LYS A 174 0.32 -19.30 -12.57
N LEU A 175 -0.80 -18.60 -12.78
CA LEU A 175 -0.79 -17.15 -12.95
C LEU A 175 -0.29 -16.43 -11.69
N ALA A 176 -0.68 -16.88 -10.50
CA ALA A 176 -0.20 -16.32 -9.23
C ALA A 176 1.32 -16.50 -9.07
N MET A 177 1.83 -17.70 -9.35
CA MET A 177 3.26 -17.99 -9.30
C MET A 177 4.05 -17.15 -10.30
N LEU A 178 3.59 -17.08 -11.55
CA LEU A 178 4.20 -16.25 -12.60
C LEU A 178 4.23 -14.77 -12.17
N THR A 179 3.10 -14.26 -11.69
CA THR A 179 2.96 -12.87 -11.23
C THR A 179 3.95 -12.56 -10.11
N GLY A 180 4.08 -13.45 -9.13
CA GLY A 180 5.04 -13.31 -8.02
C GLY A 180 6.49 -13.25 -8.51
N ILE A 181 6.86 -14.10 -9.47
CA ILE A 181 8.21 -14.12 -10.05
C ILE A 181 8.49 -12.85 -10.88
N LEU A 182 7.51 -12.38 -11.64
CA LEU A 182 7.64 -11.17 -12.46
C LEU A 182 7.71 -9.90 -11.61
N LEU A 183 6.99 -9.85 -10.48
CA LEU A 183 7.11 -8.79 -9.47
C LEU A 183 8.49 -8.81 -8.80
N ALA A 184 8.99 -9.99 -8.43
CA ALA A 184 10.31 -10.17 -7.85
C ALA A 184 11.45 -9.65 -8.75
N ASN A 185 11.30 -9.85 -10.06
CA ASN A 185 12.29 -9.46 -11.05
C ASN A 185 12.12 -8.02 -11.55
N GLY A 186 11.06 -7.31 -11.13
CA GLY A 186 10.77 -5.94 -11.53
C GLY A 186 10.24 -5.78 -12.96
N THR A 187 9.81 -6.88 -13.59
CA THR A 187 9.19 -6.86 -14.92
C THR A 187 7.76 -6.35 -14.85
N LEU A 188 7.05 -6.70 -13.77
CA LEU A 188 5.78 -6.11 -13.40
C LEU A 188 5.97 -5.24 -12.15
N PRO A 189 5.32 -4.07 -12.07
CA PRO A 189 5.34 -3.26 -10.86
C PRO A 189 4.19 -3.66 -9.92
N PRO A 190 4.31 -3.45 -8.59
CA PRO A 190 3.27 -3.83 -7.64
C PRO A 190 1.85 -3.28 -7.89
N PRO A 191 1.64 -2.07 -8.47
CA PRO A 191 0.30 -1.53 -8.72
C PRO A 191 -0.65 -2.41 -9.53
N ILE A 192 -0.17 -3.43 -10.26
CA ILE A 192 -1.06 -4.42 -10.90
C ILE A 192 -1.97 -5.14 -9.91
N LEU A 193 -1.56 -5.25 -8.65
CA LEU A 193 -2.28 -5.98 -7.61
C LEU A 193 -3.60 -5.31 -7.23
N THR A 194 -3.85 -4.05 -7.62
CA THR A 194 -5.14 -3.40 -7.36
C THR A 194 -6.31 -4.11 -8.02
N SER A 195 -6.07 -4.84 -9.12
CA SER A 195 -7.08 -5.70 -9.76
C SER A 195 -7.57 -6.83 -8.83
N LEU A 196 -6.77 -7.24 -7.84
CA LEU A 196 -7.20 -8.24 -6.87
C LEU A 196 -8.21 -7.68 -5.85
N PHE A 197 -8.33 -6.37 -5.72
CA PHE A 197 -9.24 -5.73 -4.76
C PHE A 197 -10.65 -5.54 -5.32
N SER A 198 -10.91 -6.00 -6.55
CA SER A 198 -12.23 -5.86 -7.15
C SER A 198 -13.25 -6.82 -6.53
N ASP A 199 -14.45 -6.29 -6.29
CA ASP A 199 -15.56 -6.97 -5.63
C ASP A 199 -15.88 -8.36 -6.20
N ASN A 200 -15.71 -8.54 -7.52
CA ASN A 200 -15.98 -9.81 -8.19
C ASN A 200 -15.08 -10.93 -7.66
N VAL A 201 -13.76 -10.74 -7.58
CA VAL A 201 -12.82 -11.79 -7.13
C VAL A 201 -12.67 -11.85 -5.61
N VAL A 202 -12.94 -10.74 -4.91
CA VAL A 202 -12.89 -10.68 -3.44
C VAL A 202 -14.03 -11.49 -2.79
N LYS A 203 -15.27 -11.36 -3.29
CA LYS A 203 -16.44 -12.04 -2.72
C LYS A 203 -16.35 -13.57 -2.76
N GLU A 204 -15.70 -14.12 -3.79
CA GLU A 204 -15.48 -15.57 -3.94
C GLU A 204 -14.28 -16.09 -3.13
N GLY A 205 -13.50 -15.22 -2.48
CA GLY A 205 -12.25 -15.60 -1.81
C GLY A 205 -11.08 -15.94 -2.76
N ILE A 206 -11.27 -15.77 -4.07
CA ILE A 206 -10.22 -16.01 -5.08
C ILE A 206 -9.06 -15.03 -4.89
N SER A 207 -9.36 -13.77 -4.57
CA SER A 207 -8.34 -12.73 -4.33
C SER A 207 -7.32 -13.13 -3.26
N ALA A 208 -7.79 -13.51 -2.07
CA ALA A 208 -6.93 -13.93 -0.97
C ALA A 208 -6.14 -15.21 -1.29
N SER A 209 -6.78 -16.20 -1.93
CA SER A 209 -6.13 -17.46 -2.34
C SER A 209 -5.03 -17.22 -3.37
N PHE A 210 -5.30 -16.36 -4.37
CA PHE A 210 -4.33 -15.95 -5.38
C PHE A 210 -3.15 -15.21 -4.72
N ALA A 211 -3.45 -14.24 -3.84
CA ALA A 211 -2.43 -13.45 -3.15
C ALA A 211 -1.46 -14.33 -2.35
N VAL A 212 -1.96 -15.35 -1.64
CA VAL A 212 -1.10 -16.31 -0.92
C VAL A 212 -0.10 -16.98 -1.85
N LYS A 213 -0.57 -17.54 -2.98
CA LYS A 213 0.28 -18.25 -3.95
C LYS A 213 1.30 -17.29 -4.59
N MET A 214 0.87 -16.08 -4.92
CA MET A 214 1.70 -15.03 -5.50
C MET A 214 2.79 -14.56 -4.53
N PHE A 215 2.44 -14.29 -3.27
CA PHE A 215 3.41 -13.86 -2.27
C PHE A 215 4.41 -14.97 -1.92
N LYS A 216 3.99 -16.23 -1.87
CA LYS A 216 4.93 -17.36 -1.73
C LYS A 216 5.96 -17.39 -2.86
N ALA A 217 5.51 -17.23 -4.10
CA ALA A 217 6.40 -17.21 -5.24
C ALA A 217 7.35 -15.98 -5.22
N TRP A 218 6.83 -14.80 -4.85
CA TRP A 218 7.64 -13.58 -4.74
C TRP A 218 8.70 -13.70 -3.64
N ILE A 219 8.32 -14.19 -2.45
CA ILE A 219 9.26 -14.42 -1.34
C ILE A 219 10.32 -15.46 -1.72
N SER A 220 9.96 -16.50 -2.47
CA SER A 220 10.91 -17.53 -2.92
C SER A 220 11.97 -17.01 -3.89
N GLU A 221 11.70 -15.92 -4.62
CA GLU A 221 12.68 -15.24 -5.50
C GLU A 221 13.53 -14.20 -4.76
N LYS A 222 13.03 -13.69 -3.63
CA LYS A 222 13.65 -12.62 -2.84
C LYS A 222 13.61 -13.00 -1.36
N ASP A 223 12.92 -12.19 -0.56
CA ASP A 223 12.61 -12.41 0.84
C ASP A 223 11.39 -11.55 1.22
N ALA A 224 10.83 -11.77 2.41
CA ALA A 224 9.68 -11.01 2.89
C ALA A 224 9.95 -9.50 3.07
N SER A 225 11.20 -9.13 3.41
CA SER A 225 11.57 -7.73 3.59
C SER A 225 11.53 -6.95 2.27
N ALA A 226 12.00 -7.56 1.19
CA ALA A 226 11.94 -7.00 -0.16
C ALA A 226 10.49 -6.83 -0.64
N VAL A 227 9.63 -7.82 -0.37
CA VAL A 227 8.19 -7.75 -0.69
C VAL A 227 7.52 -6.60 0.07
N THR A 228 7.67 -6.53 1.40
CA THR A 228 7.05 -5.47 2.21
C THR A 228 7.57 -4.08 1.86
N LEU A 229 8.84 -3.95 1.46
CA LEU A 229 9.39 -2.69 0.96
C LEU A 229 8.78 -2.29 -0.38
N ALA A 230 8.63 -3.25 -1.31
CA ALA A 230 8.00 -2.99 -2.61
C ALA A 230 6.54 -2.56 -2.46
N LEU A 231 5.78 -3.20 -1.57
CA LEU A 231 4.39 -2.84 -1.27
C LEU A 231 4.28 -1.44 -0.67
N ARG A 232 5.15 -1.08 0.28
CA ARG A 232 5.22 0.28 0.85
C ARG A 232 5.55 1.34 -0.20
N LYS A 233 6.55 1.09 -1.07
CA LYS A 233 6.90 2.01 -2.16
C LYS A 233 5.74 2.23 -3.14
N ALA A 234 4.90 1.22 -3.32
CA ALA A 234 3.72 1.31 -4.17
C ALA A 234 2.44 1.79 -3.45
N ASN A 235 2.51 2.12 -2.15
CA ASN A 235 1.36 2.47 -1.31
C ASN A 235 0.26 1.39 -1.28
N LEU A 236 0.64 0.11 -1.40
CA LEU A 236 -0.28 -1.03 -1.35
C LEU A 236 -0.35 -1.68 0.03
N ASP A 237 0.61 -1.36 0.90
CA ASP A 237 0.66 -1.80 2.30
C ASP A 237 -0.63 -1.51 3.08
N LYS A 238 -1.29 -0.39 2.78
CA LYS A 238 -2.56 0.00 3.41
C LYS A 238 -3.80 -0.66 2.83
N LYS A 239 -3.67 -1.31 1.67
CA LYS A 239 -4.79 -1.89 0.90
C LYS A 239 -4.84 -3.41 0.97
N LEU A 240 -3.89 -4.06 1.63
CA LEU A 240 -3.85 -5.53 1.70
C LEU A 240 -5.09 -6.15 2.38
N LEU A 241 -5.79 -5.39 3.23
CA LEU A 241 -7.06 -5.83 3.79
C LEU A 241 -8.16 -5.94 2.72
N GLU A 242 -8.08 -5.18 1.62
CA GLU A 242 -9.02 -5.21 0.49
C GLU A 242 -8.98 -6.54 -0.29
N LEU A 243 -8.03 -7.44 0.00
CA LEU A 243 -8.06 -8.84 -0.47
C LEU A 243 -9.26 -9.63 0.08
N PHE A 244 -9.87 -9.14 1.15
CA PHE A 244 -10.97 -9.79 1.84
C PHE A 244 -12.27 -8.99 1.71
N PRO A 245 -13.45 -9.66 1.77
CA PRO A 245 -14.74 -8.97 1.84
C PRO A 245 -14.81 -8.01 3.04
N VAL A 246 -15.59 -6.92 2.93
CA VAL A 246 -15.69 -5.84 3.93
C VAL A 246 -15.85 -6.33 5.37
N ASN A 247 -16.66 -7.36 5.60
CA ASN A 247 -16.89 -7.95 6.93
C ASN A 247 -15.70 -8.72 7.52
N LYS A 248 -14.60 -8.87 6.76
CA LYS A 248 -13.37 -9.58 7.11
C LYS A 248 -12.12 -8.72 6.95
N GLN A 249 -12.26 -7.43 6.65
CA GLN A 249 -11.14 -6.50 6.47
C GLN A 249 -10.60 -6.02 7.83
N ASN A 250 -10.00 -6.94 8.58
CA ASN A 250 -9.32 -6.64 9.83
C ASN A 250 -7.99 -7.40 9.93
N VAL A 251 -7.10 -6.90 10.77
CA VAL A 251 -5.73 -7.42 10.89
C VAL A 251 -5.70 -8.80 11.53
N GLU A 252 -6.66 -9.12 12.40
CA GLU A 252 -6.80 -10.44 13.01
C GLU A 252 -7.09 -11.50 11.95
N HIS A 253 -8.08 -11.26 11.09
CA HIS A 253 -8.45 -12.16 10.01
C HIS A 253 -7.32 -12.31 8.99
N PHE A 254 -6.73 -11.18 8.56
CA PHE A 254 -5.57 -11.19 7.67
C PHE A 254 -4.45 -12.05 8.27
N SER A 255 -4.07 -11.77 9.52
CA SER A 255 -2.97 -12.47 10.18
C SER A 255 -3.24 -13.96 10.30
N LYS A 256 -4.46 -14.35 10.68
CA LYS A 256 -4.84 -15.76 10.79
C LYS A 256 -4.71 -16.46 9.43
N TYR A 257 -5.32 -15.89 8.39
CA TYR A 257 -5.34 -16.48 7.05
C TYR A 257 -3.93 -16.65 6.47
N PHE A 258 -3.10 -15.61 6.55
CA PHE A 258 -1.74 -15.65 6.02
C PHE A 258 -0.79 -16.50 6.88
N ASN A 259 -0.98 -16.57 8.20
CA ASN A 259 -0.22 -17.48 9.08
C ASN A 259 -0.53 -18.94 8.78
N GLU A 260 -1.81 -19.31 8.64
CA GLU A 260 -2.22 -20.67 8.27
C GLU A 260 -1.65 -21.08 6.90
N ALA A 261 -1.45 -20.11 6.01
CA ALA A 261 -0.79 -20.32 4.73
C ALA A 261 0.75 -20.37 4.81
N GLY A 262 1.37 -20.15 5.97
CA GLY A 262 2.84 -20.14 6.13
C GLY A 262 3.52 -18.84 5.70
N LEU A 263 2.81 -17.71 5.76
CA LEU A 263 3.29 -16.37 5.41
C LEU A 263 3.32 -15.45 6.64
N LYS A 264 3.98 -15.91 7.72
CA LYS A 264 3.98 -15.21 9.01
C LYS A 264 4.58 -13.81 8.94
N GLU A 265 5.61 -13.63 8.12
CA GLU A 265 6.32 -12.37 7.94
C GLU A 265 5.41 -11.27 7.38
N LEU A 266 4.45 -11.63 6.52
CA LEU A 266 3.45 -10.69 6.00
C LEU A 266 2.39 -10.33 7.05
N SER A 267 1.99 -11.29 7.88
CA SER A 267 1.09 -11.05 9.01
C SER A 267 1.72 -10.12 10.05
N ASP A 268 2.98 -10.38 10.42
CA ASP A 268 3.74 -9.56 11.36
C ASP A 268 3.93 -8.14 10.80
N PHE A 269 4.23 -8.02 9.51
CA PHE A 269 4.27 -6.73 8.81
C PHE A 269 2.95 -5.96 8.94
N MET A 270 1.80 -6.60 8.71
CA MET A 270 0.49 -5.94 8.81
C MET A 270 0.18 -5.47 10.23
N ARG A 271 0.51 -6.26 11.25
CA ARG A 271 0.37 -5.85 12.66
C ARG A 271 1.23 -4.64 13.00
N VAL A 272 2.49 -4.66 12.56
CA VAL A 272 3.39 -3.52 12.74
C VAL A 272 2.85 -2.28 12.03
N GLN A 273 2.38 -2.41 10.78
CA GLN A 273 1.80 -1.29 10.04
C GLN A 273 0.56 -0.70 10.74
N GLN A 274 -0.36 -1.54 11.21
CA GLN A 274 -1.54 -1.08 11.95
C GLN A 274 -1.14 -0.33 13.21
N SER A 275 -0.26 -0.89 14.03
CA SER A 275 0.20 -0.25 15.27
C SER A 275 0.88 1.11 15.00
N GLN A 276 1.67 1.21 13.93
CA GLN A 276 2.31 2.47 13.52
C GLN A 276 1.27 3.48 13.00
N GLY A 277 0.27 3.02 12.23
CA GLY A 277 -0.83 3.84 11.74
C GLY A 277 -1.64 4.45 12.89
N THR A 278 -2.07 3.61 13.84
CA THR A 278 -2.78 4.05 15.04
C THR A 278 -1.96 5.07 15.84
N ARG A 279 -0.66 4.81 16.05
CA ARG A 279 0.20 5.75 16.79
C ARG A 279 0.33 7.09 16.07
N LYS A 280 0.45 7.10 14.74
CA LYS A 280 0.52 8.34 13.95
C LYS A 280 -0.78 9.14 13.99
N GLU A 281 -1.93 8.46 13.91
CA GLU A 281 -3.23 9.13 13.99
C GLU A 281 -3.46 9.71 15.39
N LEU A 282 -3.18 8.93 16.44
CA LEU A 282 -3.22 9.39 17.82
C LEU A 282 -2.29 10.60 18.03
N GLN A 283 -1.09 10.56 17.46
CA GLN A 283 -0.15 11.67 17.52
C GLN A 283 -0.73 12.95 16.91
N LYS A 284 -1.29 12.83 15.71
CA LYS A 284 -1.86 13.97 14.97
C LYS A 284 -3.01 14.60 15.74
N GLU A 285 -3.97 13.79 16.18
CA GLU A 285 -5.14 14.26 16.93
C GLU A 285 -4.74 14.92 18.26
N LEU A 286 -3.76 14.36 18.97
CA LEU A 286 -3.25 14.97 20.22
C LEU A 286 -2.50 16.29 19.97
N GLN A 287 -1.75 16.39 18.88
CA GLN A 287 -1.12 17.65 18.48
C GLN A 287 -2.16 18.72 18.15
N GLU A 288 -3.25 18.35 17.45
CA GLU A 288 -4.36 19.25 17.16
C GLU A 288 -5.04 19.74 18.46
N ARG A 289 -5.34 18.84 19.39
CA ARG A 289 -5.92 19.19 20.70
C ARG A 289 -5.02 20.10 21.54
N LEU A 290 -3.71 19.87 21.52
CA LEU A 290 -2.76 20.76 22.18
C LEU A 290 -2.76 22.15 21.56
N SER A 291 -2.79 22.25 20.23
CA SER A 291 -2.84 23.55 19.54
C SER A 291 -4.12 24.33 19.83
N GLN A 292 -5.21 23.63 20.16
CA GLN A 292 -6.50 24.21 20.54
C GLN A 292 -6.60 24.51 22.04
N ASN A 293 -5.54 24.25 22.83
CA ASN A 293 -5.56 24.34 24.30
C ASN A 293 -6.73 23.56 24.93
N SER A 294 -7.04 22.37 24.41
CA SER A 294 -8.12 21.53 24.95
C SER A 294 -7.89 21.21 26.44
N PRO A 295 -8.95 21.10 27.26
CA PRO A 295 -8.81 20.72 28.66
C PRO A 295 -8.09 19.36 28.83
N ILE A 296 -7.13 19.29 29.76
CA ILE A 296 -6.35 18.08 30.03
C ILE A 296 -7.25 16.87 30.32
N ARG A 297 -8.36 17.07 31.04
CA ARG A 297 -9.32 16.00 31.36
C ARG A 297 -9.93 15.36 30.09
N GLU A 298 -10.22 16.16 29.08
CA GLU A 298 -10.76 15.67 27.80
C GLU A 298 -9.69 14.90 27.02
N MET A 299 -8.44 15.40 27.04
CA MET A 299 -7.31 14.69 26.44
C MET A 299 -7.08 13.32 27.10
N VAL A 300 -7.12 13.26 28.45
CA VAL A 300 -7.00 11.99 29.18
C VAL A 300 -8.12 11.03 28.80
N ALA A 301 -9.37 11.50 28.73
CA ALA A 301 -10.51 10.66 28.35
C ALA A 301 -10.34 10.12 26.92
N TYR A 302 -9.93 10.98 25.98
CA TYR A 302 -9.67 10.59 24.60
C TYR A 302 -8.57 9.53 24.49
N VAL A 303 -7.40 9.74 25.11
CA VAL A 303 -6.29 8.78 25.04
C VAL A 303 -6.67 7.45 25.69
N LYS A 304 -7.41 7.45 26.81
CA LYS A 304 -7.90 6.21 27.44
C LYS A 304 -8.85 5.43 26.53
N GLU A 305 -9.70 6.12 25.77
CA GLU A 305 -10.59 5.48 24.81
C GLU A 305 -9.81 4.89 23.63
N GLU A 306 -8.84 5.63 23.09
CA GLU A 306 -7.97 5.16 22.01
C GLU A 306 -7.11 3.96 22.41
N MET A 307 -6.63 3.94 23.66
CA MET A 307 -5.91 2.80 24.23
C MET A 307 -6.76 1.55 24.25
N LYS A 308 -8.02 1.66 24.67
CA LYS A 308 -8.97 0.53 24.67
C LYS A 308 -9.32 0.08 23.26
N ARG A 309 -9.57 1.02 22.35
CA ARG A 309 -9.99 0.73 20.97
C ARG A 309 -8.90 0.02 20.17
N SER A 310 -7.64 0.36 20.43
CA SER A 310 -6.51 -0.09 19.61
C SER A 310 -5.49 -0.94 20.36
N ASP A 311 -5.84 -1.40 21.56
CA ASP A 311 -4.98 -2.19 22.46
C ASP A 311 -3.57 -1.58 22.64
N LEU A 312 -3.52 -0.25 22.81
CA LEU A 312 -2.24 0.45 22.99
C LEU A 312 -1.78 0.32 24.42
N GLN A 313 -0.55 -0.15 24.58
CA GLN A 313 0.09 -0.22 25.89
C GLN A 313 0.47 1.15 26.42
N GLU A 314 0.37 1.31 27.74
CA GLU A 314 0.68 2.55 28.46
C GLU A 314 2.10 3.04 28.20
N GLN A 315 3.08 2.12 28.12
CA GLN A 315 4.48 2.48 27.85
C GLN A 315 4.68 3.12 26.46
N ALA A 316 3.87 2.72 25.47
CA ALA A 316 3.91 3.32 24.15
C ALA A 316 3.26 4.71 24.15
N VAL A 317 2.19 4.87 24.91
CA VAL A 317 1.44 6.13 25.04
C VAL A 317 2.26 7.19 25.78
N ILE A 318 2.89 6.85 26.92
CA ILE A 318 3.67 7.82 27.69
C ILE A 318 4.87 8.37 26.90
N GLY A 319 5.55 7.51 26.14
CA GLY A 319 6.63 7.93 25.26
C GLY A 319 6.14 8.82 24.11
N LEU A 320 4.94 8.55 23.58
CA LEU A 320 4.30 9.39 22.56
C LEU A 320 3.91 10.76 23.13
N LEU A 321 3.28 10.80 24.31
CA LEU A 321 2.88 12.03 24.99
C LEU A 321 4.09 12.93 25.28
N TRP A 322 5.18 12.37 25.81
CA TRP A 322 6.42 13.11 26.00
C TRP A 322 6.90 13.78 24.70
N ASN A 323 7.00 13.02 23.61
CA ASN A 323 7.45 13.55 22.32
C ASN A 323 6.53 14.64 21.80
N ILE A 324 5.21 14.47 21.94
CA ILE A 324 4.24 15.48 21.50
C ILE A 324 4.40 16.76 22.32
N LEU A 325 4.43 16.66 23.64
CA LEU A 325 4.54 17.80 24.55
C LEU A 325 5.84 18.58 24.33
N MET A 326 6.96 17.88 24.16
CA MET A 326 8.27 18.52 23.99
C MET A 326 8.46 19.14 22.61
N ASN A 327 7.78 18.63 21.58
CA ASN A 327 7.81 19.19 20.22
C ASN A 327 6.77 20.29 19.99
N ALA A 328 5.82 20.47 20.90
CA ALA A 328 4.80 21.53 20.80
C ALA A 328 5.34 22.94 21.14
N VAL A 329 6.56 23.04 21.67
CA VAL A 329 7.13 24.28 22.19
C VAL A 329 8.41 24.63 21.45
N GLU A 330 8.55 25.89 21.07
CA GLU A 330 9.83 26.45 20.66
C GLU A 330 10.64 26.86 21.89
N TRP A 331 11.77 26.17 22.10
CA TRP A 331 12.57 26.28 23.32
C TRP A 331 13.57 27.43 23.27
N ASN A 332 13.75 28.10 24.40
CA ASN A 332 14.80 29.09 24.56
C ASN A 332 16.20 28.45 24.39
N LYS A 333 17.17 29.23 23.88
CA LYS A 333 18.58 28.80 23.72
C LYS A 333 19.45 29.14 24.93
N LYS A 334 18.95 29.94 25.88
CA LYS A 334 19.64 30.22 27.14
C LYS A 334 19.26 29.15 28.16
N GLU A 335 20.26 28.50 28.74
CA GLU A 335 20.11 27.34 29.64
C GLU A 335 19.17 27.59 30.82
N GLU A 336 19.27 28.74 31.49
CA GLU A 336 18.40 29.07 32.64
C GLU A 336 16.95 29.33 32.20
N LEU A 337 16.76 30.08 31.12
CA LEU A 337 15.42 30.42 30.60
C LEU A 337 14.70 29.19 30.05
N VAL A 338 15.42 28.28 29.38
CA VAL A 338 14.81 27.05 28.86
C VAL A 338 14.42 26.11 29.99
N THR A 339 15.20 26.09 31.08
CA THR A 339 14.86 25.30 32.27
C THR A 339 13.53 25.77 32.86
N GLU A 340 13.38 27.07 33.12
CA GLU A 340 12.15 27.63 33.69
C GLU A 340 10.94 27.43 32.76
N GLN A 341 11.14 27.67 31.45
CA GLN A 341 10.13 27.45 30.43
C GLN A 341 9.66 25.98 30.41
N ALA A 342 10.60 25.03 30.44
CA ALA A 342 10.32 23.61 30.45
C ALA A 342 9.55 23.19 31.70
N LEU A 343 9.98 23.64 32.88
CA LEU A 343 9.28 23.33 34.14
C LEU A 343 7.86 23.89 34.15
N LYS A 344 7.63 25.11 33.63
CA LYS A 344 6.28 25.69 33.54
C LYS A 344 5.38 24.88 32.59
N HIS A 345 5.89 24.52 31.42
CA HIS A 345 5.17 23.71 30.43
C HIS A 345 4.83 22.32 30.97
N LEU A 346 5.83 21.61 31.48
CA LEU A 346 5.67 20.26 32.00
C LEU A 346 4.79 20.22 33.25
N LYS A 347 4.84 21.25 34.11
CA LYS A 347 3.94 21.38 35.26
C LYS A 347 2.49 21.50 34.83
N HIS A 348 2.21 22.23 33.75
CA HIS A 348 0.85 22.34 33.22
C HIS A 348 0.32 20.97 32.76
N TYR A 349 1.14 20.20 32.06
CA TYR A 349 0.76 18.88 31.53
C TYR A 349 1.06 17.68 32.44
N ALA A 350 1.55 17.90 33.66
CA ALA A 350 1.81 16.83 34.61
C ALA A 350 0.58 15.95 34.88
N PRO A 351 -0.66 16.49 35.03
CA PRO A 351 -1.85 15.65 35.20
C PRO A 351 -2.16 14.77 33.99
N LEU A 352 -1.75 15.17 32.79
CA LEU A 352 -1.87 14.34 31.58
C LEU A 352 -0.90 13.17 31.64
N LEU A 353 0.37 13.43 31.99
CA LEU A 353 1.40 12.40 32.09
C LEU A 353 1.11 11.41 33.22
N ALA A 354 0.69 11.89 34.41
CA ALA A 354 0.33 11.08 35.56
C ALA A 354 -0.77 10.03 35.22
N ALA A 355 -1.72 10.41 34.36
CA ALA A 355 -2.79 9.49 33.94
C ALA A 355 -2.30 8.29 33.10
N PHE A 356 -1.06 8.32 32.61
CA PHE A 356 -0.43 7.30 31.76
C PHE A 356 0.98 6.90 32.26
N SER A 357 1.27 7.16 33.54
CA SER A 357 2.48 6.72 34.23
C SER A 357 2.11 6.04 35.55
N THR A 358 1.17 5.10 35.47
CA THR A 358 0.61 4.35 36.61
C THR A 358 1.28 2.99 36.84
N GLN A 359 2.21 2.62 35.95
CA GLN A 359 2.95 1.37 36.00
C GLN A 359 4.44 1.70 36.11
N GLY A 360 5.19 0.97 36.94
CA GLY A 360 6.64 1.20 37.05
C GLY A 360 7.39 1.11 35.70
N GLN A 361 6.88 0.35 34.72
CA GLN A 361 7.44 0.31 33.38
C GLN A 361 7.15 1.57 32.54
N SER A 362 5.95 2.18 32.64
CA SER A 362 5.64 3.43 31.93
C SER A 362 6.42 4.60 32.53
N GLU A 363 6.55 4.66 33.84
CA GLU A 363 7.39 5.62 34.56
C GLU A 363 8.87 5.51 34.16
N LEU A 364 9.42 4.29 34.12
CA LEU A 364 10.79 4.05 33.66
C LEU A 364 10.98 4.49 32.21
N VAL A 365 10.02 4.21 31.32
CA VAL A 365 10.07 4.69 29.93
C VAL A 365 10.06 6.21 29.88
N LEU A 366 9.24 6.90 30.68
CA LEU A 366 9.23 8.35 30.76
C LEU A 366 10.59 8.91 31.24
N LEU A 367 11.18 8.34 32.29
CA LEU A 367 12.52 8.70 32.78
C LEU A 367 13.59 8.58 31.69
N LEU A 368 13.60 7.46 30.95
CA LEU A 368 14.53 7.26 29.85
C LEU A 368 14.31 8.27 28.71
N ARG A 369 13.06 8.67 28.44
CA ARG A 369 12.75 9.71 27.43
C ARG A 369 13.21 11.10 27.86
N ILE A 370 13.06 11.45 29.14
CA ILE A 370 13.58 12.70 29.70
C ILE A 370 15.11 12.72 29.61
N GLN A 371 15.76 11.60 29.96
CA GLN A 371 17.20 11.43 29.87
C GLN A 371 17.71 11.63 28.44
N GLU A 372 17.15 10.89 27.47
CA GLU A 372 17.54 10.97 26.05
C GLU A 372 17.37 12.41 25.54
N TYR A 373 16.23 13.03 25.83
CA TYR A 373 15.96 14.40 25.39
C TYR A 373 16.93 15.42 25.98
N CYS A 374 17.20 15.35 27.29
CA CYS A 374 18.12 16.27 27.96
C CYS A 374 19.57 16.05 27.51
N TYR A 375 19.94 14.83 27.15
CA TYR A 375 21.29 14.52 26.65
C TYR A 375 21.51 15.01 25.22
N ASP A 376 20.53 14.77 24.34
CA ASP A 376 20.63 15.16 22.94
C ASP A 376 20.47 16.68 22.73
N ASN A 377 19.89 17.39 23.71
CA ASN A 377 19.74 18.84 23.67
C ASN A 377 20.62 19.52 24.72
N ILE A 378 21.74 20.12 24.28
CA ILE A 378 22.75 20.73 25.15
C ILE A 378 22.18 21.79 26.12
N HIS A 379 21.10 22.48 25.74
CA HIS A 379 20.47 23.51 26.58
C HIS A 379 19.67 22.92 27.75
N PHE A 380 19.34 21.63 27.72
CA PHE A 380 18.59 20.91 28.75
C PHE A 380 19.48 20.11 29.71
N MET A 381 20.80 20.18 29.56
CA MET A 381 21.74 19.38 30.35
C MET A 381 21.61 19.61 31.87
N LYS A 382 21.23 20.82 32.32
CA LYS A 382 20.94 21.12 33.74
C LYS A 382 19.45 21.06 34.11
N SER A 383 18.59 20.73 33.16
CA SER A 383 17.13 20.63 33.38
C SER A 383 16.72 19.26 33.89
N PHE A 384 17.48 18.20 33.60
CA PHE A 384 17.10 16.81 33.90
C PHE A 384 16.66 16.61 35.35
N SER A 385 17.53 16.91 36.33
CA SER A 385 17.21 16.67 37.74
C SER A 385 16.00 17.48 38.20
N LYS A 386 15.84 18.72 37.71
CA LYS A 386 14.70 19.58 38.02
C LYS A 386 13.38 19.04 37.44
N ILE A 387 13.43 18.46 36.23
CA ILE A 387 12.25 17.82 35.61
C ILE A 387 11.86 16.57 36.41
N VAL A 388 12.82 15.73 36.80
CA VAL A 388 12.53 14.54 37.60
C VAL A 388 11.92 14.92 38.95
N VAL A 389 12.50 15.90 39.65
CA VAL A 389 11.94 16.40 40.93
C VAL A 389 10.53 16.98 40.74
N LEU A 390 10.27 17.71 39.66
CA LEU A 390 8.93 18.22 39.34
C LEU A 390 7.93 17.06 39.18
N PHE A 391 8.30 16.03 38.45
CA PHE A 391 7.44 14.88 38.18
C PHE A 391 7.25 13.98 39.39
N TYR A 392 8.25 13.83 40.25
CA TYR A 392 8.07 13.20 41.56
C TYR A 392 7.04 13.96 42.40
N LYS A 393 7.19 15.29 42.54
CA LYS A 393 6.26 16.14 43.30
C LYS A 393 4.84 16.23 42.73
N ALA A 394 4.66 15.81 41.48
CA ALA A 394 3.38 15.86 40.78
C ALA A 394 2.75 14.47 40.60
N ASP A 395 3.25 13.47 41.31
CA ASP A 395 2.79 12.07 41.26
C ASP A 395 2.83 11.47 39.83
N VAL A 396 3.80 11.92 39.02
CA VAL A 396 4.06 11.39 37.67
C VAL A 396 5.11 10.28 37.72
N LEU A 397 6.08 10.39 38.64
CA LEU A 397 7.13 9.39 38.85
C LEU A 397 7.17 8.99 40.31
N SER A 398 7.13 7.68 40.56
CA SER A 398 7.31 7.10 41.90
C SER A 398 8.77 7.13 42.34
N GLU A 399 8.97 7.00 43.64
CA GLU A 399 10.29 6.81 44.23
C GLU A 399 10.97 5.55 43.67
N GLU A 400 10.23 4.44 43.59
CA GLU A 400 10.72 3.15 43.14
C GLU A 400 11.22 3.21 41.69
N ALA A 401 10.50 3.91 40.80
CA ALA A 401 10.94 4.08 39.42
C ALA A 401 12.24 4.89 39.33
N ILE A 402 12.40 5.93 40.14
CA ILE A 402 13.60 6.79 40.17
C ILE A 402 14.78 6.00 40.72
N LEU A 403 14.61 5.30 41.84
CA LEU A 403 15.65 4.46 42.44
C LEU A 403 16.05 3.31 41.52
N ARG A 404 15.09 2.68 40.85
CA ARG A 404 15.35 1.65 39.84
C ARG A 404 16.16 2.21 38.67
N TRP A 405 15.75 3.34 38.11
CA TRP A 405 16.51 4.00 37.04
C TRP A 405 17.92 4.36 37.50
N TYR A 406 18.11 4.84 38.73
CA TYR A 406 19.42 5.21 39.26
C TYR A 406 20.36 4.01 39.41
N LYS A 407 19.86 2.90 39.97
CA LYS A 407 20.64 1.68 40.25
C LYS A 407 20.98 0.83 39.01
N ASP A 408 20.22 0.92 37.92
CA ASP A 408 20.39 0.04 36.75
C ASP A 408 21.70 0.29 35.96
N PRO A 409 22.67 -0.64 35.92
CA PRO A 409 23.92 -0.42 35.20
C PRO A 409 23.78 -0.45 33.66
N HIS A 410 22.66 -0.90 33.09
CA HIS A 410 22.49 -1.17 31.65
C HIS A 410 21.56 -0.18 30.92
N THR A 411 21.79 1.12 31.06
CA THR A 411 20.90 2.14 30.47
C THR A 411 21.44 2.81 29.21
N THR A 412 20.50 3.41 28.48
CA THR A 412 20.68 4.20 27.26
C THR A 412 21.63 5.39 27.41
N LYS A 413 21.97 5.99 26.28
CA LYS A 413 22.84 7.16 26.10
C LYS A 413 22.56 8.26 27.14
N GLY A 414 23.61 8.77 27.79
CA GLY A 414 23.56 9.96 28.64
C GLY A 414 23.44 9.76 30.15
N LYS A 415 23.14 8.54 30.64
CA LYS A 415 22.93 8.31 32.08
C LYS A 415 24.07 8.79 32.98
N GLY A 416 25.32 8.52 32.61
CA GLY A 416 26.49 8.84 33.45
C GLY A 416 26.55 10.31 33.88
N VAL A 417 26.10 11.23 33.01
CA VAL A 417 26.08 12.68 33.31
C VAL A 417 24.97 13.04 34.31
N PHE A 418 23.86 12.31 34.28
CA PHE A 418 22.67 12.64 35.07
C PHE A 418 22.63 11.91 36.42
N VAL A 419 23.32 10.78 36.57
CA VAL A 419 23.51 10.11 37.87
C VAL A 419 24.10 11.09 38.88
N ASP A 420 25.17 11.80 38.50
CA ASP A 420 25.79 12.80 39.38
C ASP A 420 24.84 13.94 39.76
N GLN A 421 23.99 14.38 38.84
CA GLN A 421 22.98 15.42 39.11
C GLN A 421 21.86 14.96 40.05
N MET A 422 21.59 13.65 40.07
CA MET A 422 20.51 13.05 40.86
C MET A 422 20.96 12.58 42.24
N LYS A 423 22.27 12.45 42.48
CA LYS A 423 22.84 11.89 43.71
C LYS A 423 22.21 12.44 45.00
N LYS A 424 22.19 13.77 45.17
CA LYS A 424 21.61 14.41 46.37
C LYS A 424 20.12 14.14 46.54
N PHE A 425 19.37 14.06 45.43
CA PHE A 425 17.94 13.81 45.48
C PHE A 425 17.65 12.34 45.78
N VAL A 426 18.44 11.42 45.24
CA VAL A 426 18.35 9.99 45.55
C VAL A 426 18.73 9.70 47.00
N GLU A 427 19.81 10.31 47.51
CA GLU A 427 20.17 10.22 48.94
C GLU A 427 19.03 10.72 49.83
N TRP A 428 18.35 11.80 49.43
CA TRP A 428 17.18 12.30 50.15
C TRP A 428 15.99 11.32 50.12
N LEU A 429 15.66 10.73 48.97
CA LEU A 429 14.60 9.72 48.85
C LEU A 429 14.85 8.55 49.80
N GLN A 430 16.06 7.99 49.74
CA GLN A 430 16.45 6.84 50.58
C GLN A 430 16.40 7.14 52.08
N ASN A 431 16.76 8.35 52.51
CA ASN A 431 16.75 8.72 53.92
C ASN A 431 15.34 9.10 54.42
N ALA A 432 14.45 9.59 53.55
CA ALA A 432 13.09 9.98 53.92
C ALA A 432 12.21 8.77 54.27
N GLU A 433 12.46 7.60 53.66
CA GLU A 433 11.86 6.32 54.09
C GLU A 433 12.38 5.88 55.47
N GLU A 434 13.68 6.00 55.73
CA GLU A 434 14.29 5.56 57.01
C GLU A 434 13.79 6.35 58.23
N GLU A 435 13.51 7.65 58.10
CA GLU A 435 12.94 8.45 59.21
C GLU A 435 11.47 8.10 59.50
N SER A 436 10.68 7.75 58.47
CA SER A 436 9.24 7.46 58.64
C SER A 436 8.93 6.04 59.12
N GLU A 437 9.83 5.06 58.92
CA GLU A 437 9.74 3.75 59.58
C GLU A 437 10.18 3.79 61.06
N SER A 438 11.07 4.72 61.43
CA SER A 438 11.58 4.84 62.82
C SER A 438 10.61 5.52 63.79
N GLU A 439 9.64 6.30 63.31
CA GLU A 439 8.60 6.93 64.14
C GLU A 439 7.38 6.00 64.40
N GLY A 440 7.41 4.76 63.92
CA GLY A 440 6.33 3.76 64.12
C GLY A 440 6.59 2.72 65.22
N GLU A 441 7.75 2.74 65.88
CA GLU A 441 8.11 1.80 66.95
C GLU A 441 8.20 2.43 68.37
N GLU A 442 7.78 3.68 68.53
CA GLU A 442 7.61 4.32 69.84
C GLU A 442 6.18 4.85 70.01
N ASP A 443 5.21 3.96 70.20
CA ASP A 443 3.99 4.20 70.99
C ASP A 443 3.28 2.90 71.42
#